data_AF-A0A7K6MDP6-F1
#
_entry.id   AF-A0A7K6MDP6-F1
#
_cell.length_a   1.000
_cell.length_b   1.000
_cell.length_c   1.000
_cell.angle_alpha   90.00
_cell.angle_beta   90.00
_cell.angle_gamma   90.00
#
_symmetry.space_group_name_H-M   'P 1'
#
loop_
_entity.id
_entity.type
_entity.pdbx_description
1 polymer ?
#
loop_
_entity_poly.entity_id
_entity_poly.type
_entity_poly.pdbx_seq_one_letter_code
_entity_poly.pdbx_strand_id
1 'polypeptide(L)'
;SLARGKSLQNTKDVFVSCSDALSACRLRSKMLAKQLDHVDMEIEREEEAGNVAAVPRLQAMSSRLCTELERDKEQELRLALTLKQNLVELWQIETEQGKYNILREQLQKDEEELQMQYQEEREVRIWKEKITALQAEGTRRTREKREEEARRECEERNKKHLEDARRNHEKAVCFLRQSMARIHEKNAKEEVKAQEHMERRIQAVLSLKSSITSNRERLQTLQILNKAKALEAKKEEMKMREAILAEGGNAIREIFLHKRQQEHEKKKEAFRELQKSRKMEIVSRILRERASMCKQSKGQTSAKAIKAPVSSKLVFFHQSWCSPSVCSLAGEGTAPQGKSSESRPQDVLWESGDEDTERDKTLLVPEFPGLWSREYDLHKVPKAEDPTQVAIRAMRKQMAERKMEELQTGILHKQTGPAHEQKGCAFHSKPSCIHFKDFDVGHVYKKKIILTNTSYSVNYCRLVGISEWLKDFISV
;
A
#
# COMPACT_ATOMS: atom_id res chain seq x y z
N SER A 1 66.18 37.23 13.42
CA SER A 1 67.54 36.69 13.61
C SER A 1 68.58 37.42 12.77
N LEU A 2 68.38 37.57 11.45
CA LEU A 2 69.36 38.23 10.55
C LEU A 2 69.76 39.66 10.97
N ALA A 3 68.84 40.47 11.48
CA ALA A 3 69.15 41.85 11.89
C ALA A 3 70.06 41.93 13.12
N ARG A 4 69.91 41.00 14.09
CA ARG A 4 70.74 40.97 15.31
C ARG A 4 72.10 40.32 15.09
N GLY A 5 72.19 39.33 14.20
CA GLY A 5 73.48 38.77 13.77
C GLY A 5 74.36 39.79 13.05
N LYS A 6 73.75 40.62 12.18
CA LYS A 6 74.43 41.77 11.57
C LYS A 6 74.86 42.81 12.60
N SER A 7 74.07 43.02 13.66
CA SER A 7 74.41 43.93 14.75
C SER A 7 75.60 43.45 15.61
N LEU A 8 75.71 42.14 15.88
CA LEU A 8 76.89 41.58 16.58
C LEU A 8 78.16 41.69 15.72
N GLN A 9 78.06 41.41 14.42
CA GLN A 9 79.21 41.52 13.53
C GLN A 9 79.69 42.98 13.42
N ASN A 10 78.75 43.92 13.23
CA ASN A 10 79.07 45.34 13.15
C ASN A 10 79.72 45.87 14.45
N THR A 11 79.26 45.43 15.62
CA THR A 11 79.85 45.86 16.91
C THR A 11 81.26 45.28 17.12
N LYS A 12 81.52 44.05 16.66
CA LYS A 12 82.87 43.45 16.64
C LYS A 12 83.81 44.23 15.72
N ASP A 13 83.37 44.59 14.52
CA ASP A 13 84.17 45.34 13.56
C ASP A 13 84.51 46.75 14.09
N VAL A 14 83.55 47.41 14.74
CA VAL A 14 83.76 48.72 15.41
C VAL A 14 84.72 48.61 16.60
N PHE A 15 84.64 47.53 17.38
CA PHE A 15 85.57 47.26 18.49
C PHE A 15 87.02 47.12 18.00
N VAL A 16 87.24 46.33 16.94
CA VAL A 16 88.57 46.14 16.33
C VAL A 16 89.11 47.47 15.79
N SER A 17 88.30 48.21 15.03
CA SER A 17 88.69 49.52 14.49
C SER A 17 89.08 50.54 15.59
N CYS A 18 88.34 50.56 16.71
CA CYS A 18 88.62 51.43 17.84
C CYS A 18 89.90 51.02 18.59
N SER A 19 90.16 49.72 18.73
CA SER A 19 91.40 49.18 19.30
C SER A 19 92.62 49.55 18.45
N ASP A 20 92.51 49.42 17.13
CA ASP A 20 93.58 49.78 16.19
C ASP A 20 93.87 51.29 16.24
N ALA A 21 92.83 52.12 16.25
CA ALA A 21 92.96 53.57 16.40
C ALA A 21 93.62 53.97 17.73
N LEU A 22 93.29 53.27 18.83
CA LEU A 22 93.92 53.48 20.14
C LEU A 22 95.42 53.12 20.10
N SER A 23 95.78 52.01 19.46
CA SER A 23 97.18 51.60 19.30
C SER A 23 97.99 52.61 18.47
N ALA A 24 97.40 53.13 17.40
CA ALA A 24 98.00 54.15 16.54
C ALA A 24 98.19 55.48 17.30
N CYS A 25 97.19 55.89 18.10
CA CYS A 25 97.25 57.08 18.95
C CYS A 25 98.40 56.97 19.97
N ARG A 26 98.51 55.83 20.68
CA ARG A 26 99.62 55.56 21.61
C ARG A 26 100.99 55.62 20.95
N LEU A 27 101.12 55.13 19.72
CA LEU A 27 102.38 55.18 18.98
C LEU A 27 102.76 56.62 18.62
N ARG A 28 101.78 57.44 18.20
CA ARG A 28 101.98 58.87 17.91
C ARG A 28 102.37 59.65 19.16
N SER A 29 101.69 59.45 20.29
CA SER A 29 102.05 60.10 21.56
C SER A 29 103.49 59.78 22.00
N LYS A 30 103.94 58.52 21.82
CA LYS A 30 105.33 58.12 22.11
C LYS A 30 106.34 58.80 21.19
N MET A 31 106.00 58.99 19.92
CA MET A 31 106.86 59.69 18.96
C MET A 31 106.94 61.19 19.28
N LEU A 32 105.81 61.83 19.57
CA LEU A 32 105.74 63.24 19.97
C LEU A 32 106.53 63.48 21.27
N ALA A 33 106.44 62.58 22.25
CA ALA A 33 107.22 62.65 23.49
C ALA A 33 108.74 62.62 23.21
N LYS A 34 109.21 61.72 22.33
CA LYS A 34 110.63 61.66 21.94
C LYS A 34 111.08 62.91 21.17
N GLN A 35 110.21 63.49 20.34
CA GLN A 35 110.51 64.74 19.64
C GLN A 35 110.60 65.91 20.61
N LEU A 36 109.73 65.94 21.62
CA LEU A 36 109.77 66.93 22.70
C LEU A 36 111.08 66.81 23.49
N ASP A 37 111.46 65.60 23.93
CA ASP A 37 112.75 65.36 24.62
C ASP A 37 113.94 65.86 23.79
N HIS A 38 113.92 65.66 22.46
CA HIS A 38 114.97 66.12 21.57
C HIS A 38 115.04 67.64 21.45
N VAL A 39 113.88 68.30 21.32
CA VAL A 39 113.79 69.78 21.27
C VAL A 39 114.19 70.39 22.62
N ASP A 40 113.83 69.77 23.74
CA ASP A 40 114.24 70.23 25.08
C ASP A 40 115.76 70.12 25.25
N MET A 41 116.37 69.01 24.79
CA MET A 41 117.83 68.88 24.71
C MET A 41 118.50 69.88 23.74
N GLU A 42 117.80 70.34 22.70
CA GLU A 42 118.28 71.41 21.80
C GLU A 42 118.20 72.78 22.45
N ILE A 43 117.13 73.05 23.20
CA ILE A 43 116.97 74.28 23.97
C ILE A 43 118.10 74.41 24.99
N GLU A 44 118.36 73.38 25.79
CA GLU A 44 119.45 73.40 26.78
C GLU A 44 120.82 73.69 26.13
N ARG A 45 121.12 73.06 24.99
CA ARG A 45 122.37 73.28 24.24
C ARG A 45 122.50 74.71 23.68
N GLU A 46 121.43 75.27 23.12
CA GLU A 46 121.43 76.63 22.57
C GLU A 46 121.42 77.71 23.67
N GLU A 47 120.84 77.42 24.84
CA GLU A 47 120.93 78.24 26.05
C GLU A 47 122.36 78.29 26.59
N GLU A 48 123.04 77.14 26.72
CA GLU A 48 124.45 77.05 27.11
C GLU A 48 125.39 77.76 26.11
N ALA A 49 125.08 77.71 24.82
CA ALA A 49 125.82 78.41 23.76
C ALA A 49 125.55 79.94 23.70
N GLY A 50 124.59 80.45 24.48
CA GLY A 50 124.23 81.86 24.53
C GLY A 50 123.47 82.38 23.29
N ASN A 51 122.82 81.51 22.53
CA ASN A 51 122.12 81.88 21.29
C ASN A 51 120.71 82.45 21.54
N VAL A 52 120.65 83.76 21.83
CA VAL A 52 119.43 84.48 22.21
C VAL A 52 118.29 84.39 21.17
N ALA A 53 118.59 84.13 19.89
CA ALA A 53 117.60 84.13 18.81
C ALA A 53 116.99 82.74 18.52
N ALA A 54 117.70 81.65 18.85
CA ALA A 54 117.27 80.27 18.58
C ALA A 54 116.33 79.73 19.67
N VAL A 55 116.64 80.02 20.94
CA VAL A 55 115.88 79.61 22.13
C VAL A 55 114.37 79.90 22.03
N PRO A 56 113.89 81.13 21.73
CA PRO A 56 112.45 81.41 21.65
C PRO A 56 111.73 80.67 20.52
N ARG A 57 112.43 80.28 19.44
CA ARG A 57 111.85 79.50 18.33
C ARG A 57 111.66 78.05 18.73
N LEU A 58 112.65 77.47 19.40
CA LEU A 58 112.58 76.11 19.94
C LEU A 58 111.56 76.03 21.08
N GLN A 59 111.46 77.04 21.95
CA GLN A 59 110.40 77.12 22.97
C GLN A 59 109.00 77.20 22.35
N ALA A 60 108.82 77.93 21.25
CA ALA A 60 107.56 77.94 20.50
C ALA A 60 107.24 76.57 19.86
N MET A 61 108.28 75.82 19.45
CA MET A 61 108.14 74.46 18.93
C MET A 61 107.79 73.45 20.04
N SER A 62 108.48 73.50 21.18
CA SER A 62 108.19 72.71 22.38
C SER A 62 106.76 72.97 22.87
N SER A 63 106.33 74.24 22.93
CA SER A 63 104.94 74.60 23.26
C SER A 63 103.91 73.98 22.31
N ARG A 64 104.18 73.96 21.00
CA ARG A 64 103.29 73.32 20.01
C ARG A 64 103.23 71.80 20.21
N LEU A 65 104.39 71.16 20.38
CA LEU A 65 104.49 69.72 20.62
C LEU A 65 103.76 69.32 21.92
N CYS A 66 103.84 70.13 22.98
CA CYS A 66 103.07 69.93 24.21
C CYS A 66 101.56 69.94 23.95
N THR A 67 101.04 70.92 23.21
CA THR A 67 99.59 70.96 22.88
C THR A 67 99.14 69.81 21.96
N GLU A 68 100.03 69.30 21.10
CA GLU A 68 99.77 68.11 20.27
C GLU A 68 99.73 66.84 21.13
N LEU A 69 100.68 66.71 22.05
CA LEU A 69 100.73 65.60 22.99
C LEU A 69 99.52 65.58 23.92
N GLU A 70 99.07 66.74 24.41
CA GLU A 70 97.83 66.88 25.19
C GLU A 70 96.60 66.45 24.41
N ARG A 71 96.46 66.91 23.15
CA ARG A 71 95.34 66.49 22.27
C ARG A 71 95.35 64.98 22.01
N ASP A 72 96.51 64.39 21.79
CA ASP A 72 96.63 62.94 21.59
C ASP A 72 96.30 62.17 22.88
N LYS A 73 96.71 62.65 24.06
CA LYS A 73 96.32 62.06 25.35
C LYS A 73 94.80 62.13 25.58
N GLU A 74 94.15 63.24 25.25
CA GLU A 74 92.70 63.36 25.31
C GLU A 74 92.01 62.39 24.34
N GLN A 75 92.53 62.23 23.13
CA GLN A 75 92.03 61.26 22.16
C GLN A 75 92.21 59.82 22.65
N GLU A 76 93.34 59.49 23.28
CA GLU A 76 93.57 58.17 23.88
C GLU A 76 92.51 57.85 24.95
N LEU A 77 92.22 58.80 25.84
CA LEU A 77 91.20 58.63 26.88
C LEU A 77 89.80 58.43 26.28
N ARG A 78 89.44 59.22 25.26
CA ARG A 78 88.17 59.07 24.54
C ARG A 78 88.06 57.70 23.88
N LEU A 79 89.10 57.26 23.15
CA LEU A 79 89.15 55.96 22.49
C LEU A 79 89.13 54.79 23.50
N ALA A 80 89.81 54.92 24.63
CA ALA A 80 89.81 53.91 25.69
C ALA A 80 88.43 53.78 26.35
N LEU A 81 87.71 54.89 26.53
CA LEU A 81 86.34 54.89 27.06
C LEU A 81 85.36 54.25 26.07
N THR A 82 85.43 54.61 24.78
CA THR A 82 84.59 53.97 23.75
C THR A 82 84.87 52.48 23.61
N LEU A 83 86.12 52.05 23.75
CA LEU A 83 86.48 50.63 23.72
C LEU A 83 85.84 49.85 24.89
N LYS A 84 85.85 50.43 26.10
CA LYS A 84 85.19 49.83 27.28
C LYS A 84 83.67 49.75 27.10
N GLN A 85 83.05 50.80 26.56
CA GLN A 85 81.62 50.83 26.27
C GLN A 85 81.24 49.73 25.27
N ASN A 86 81.97 49.63 24.15
CA ASN A 86 81.75 48.62 23.11
C ASN A 86 81.93 47.19 23.66
N LEU A 87 82.88 46.98 24.58
CA LEU A 87 83.08 45.68 25.22
C LEU A 87 81.84 45.26 26.02
N VAL A 88 81.28 46.18 26.83
CA VAL A 88 80.07 45.90 27.63
C VAL A 88 78.88 45.58 26.72
N GLU A 89 78.69 46.34 25.65
CA GLU A 89 77.63 46.09 24.67
C GLU A 89 77.78 44.70 24.01
N LEU A 90 79.00 44.30 23.67
CA LEU A 90 79.28 42.98 23.12
C LEU A 90 78.85 41.86 24.09
N TRP A 91 79.25 41.96 25.36
CA TRP A 91 78.87 40.98 26.39
C TRP A 91 77.35 40.95 26.60
N GLN A 92 76.67 42.10 26.58
CA GLN A 92 75.21 42.15 26.67
C GLN A 92 74.55 41.42 25.51
N ILE A 93 74.97 41.68 24.27
CA ILE A 93 74.43 41.01 23.09
C ILE A 93 74.66 39.49 23.17
N GLU A 94 75.85 39.04 23.58
CA GLU A 94 76.16 37.61 23.72
C GLU A 94 75.30 36.92 24.80
N THR A 95 75.10 37.56 25.95
CA THR A 95 74.22 37.02 27.00
C THR A 95 72.76 36.94 26.56
N GLU A 96 72.27 37.95 25.81
CA GLU A 96 70.92 37.91 25.23
C GLU A 96 70.78 36.80 24.20
N GLN A 97 71.77 36.63 23.31
CA GLN A 97 71.78 35.54 22.34
C GLN A 97 71.70 34.17 23.02
N GLY A 98 72.44 33.96 24.12
CA GLY A 98 72.34 32.75 24.93
C GLY A 98 70.92 32.50 25.45
N LYS A 99 70.26 33.52 26.01
CA LYS A 99 68.86 33.42 26.47
C LYS A 99 67.89 33.08 25.33
N TYR A 100 68.04 33.72 24.18
CA TYR A 100 67.17 33.45 23.01
C TYR A 100 67.39 32.05 22.42
N ASN A 101 68.61 31.51 22.48
CA ASN A 101 68.89 30.15 22.02
C ASN A 101 68.19 29.12 22.91
N ILE A 102 68.27 29.27 24.23
CA ILE A 102 67.57 28.39 25.18
C ILE A 102 66.06 28.45 24.94
N LEU A 103 65.49 29.65 24.78
CA LEU A 103 64.06 29.81 24.48
C LEU A 103 63.65 29.18 23.15
N ARG A 104 64.51 29.25 22.13
CA ARG A 104 64.27 28.61 20.83
C ARG A 104 64.24 27.09 20.96
N GLU A 105 65.21 26.52 21.67
CA GLU A 105 65.27 25.07 21.90
C GLU A 105 64.06 24.59 22.68
N GLN A 106 63.61 25.33 23.69
CA GLN A 106 62.40 25.00 24.43
C GLN A 106 61.16 25.07 23.53
N LEU A 107 61.02 26.12 22.75
CA LEU A 107 59.89 26.26 21.83
C LEU A 107 59.84 25.11 20.81
N GLN A 108 60.99 24.68 20.30
CA GLN A 108 61.05 23.53 19.38
C GLN A 108 60.56 22.24 20.04
N LYS A 109 60.98 21.98 21.29
CA LYS A 109 60.49 20.82 22.05
C LYS A 109 58.99 20.89 22.28
N ASP A 110 58.48 22.04 22.70
CA ASP A 110 57.05 22.25 22.94
C ASP A 110 56.23 22.07 21.64
N GLU A 111 56.75 22.54 20.49
CA GLU A 111 56.14 22.33 19.18
C GLU A 111 56.12 20.85 18.77
N GLU A 112 57.21 20.12 19.01
CA GLU A 112 57.30 18.67 18.75
C GLU A 112 56.34 17.88 19.65
N GLU A 113 56.28 18.19 20.95
CA GLU A 113 55.35 17.58 21.90
C GLU A 113 53.89 17.82 21.49
N LEU A 114 53.55 19.04 21.08
CA LEU A 114 52.22 19.38 20.61
C LEU A 114 51.87 18.62 19.32
N GLN A 115 52.82 18.47 18.39
CA GLN A 115 52.62 17.67 17.19
C GLN A 115 52.37 16.20 17.52
N MET A 116 53.11 15.63 18.47
CA MET A 116 52.89 14.26 18.93
C MET A 116 51.49 14.08 19.53
N GLN A 117 51.04 15.01 20.37
CA GLN A 117 49.67 14.97 20.93
C GLN A 117 48.61 14.99 19.84
N TYR A 118 48.74 15.86 18.83
CA TYR A 118 47.79 15.88 17.72
C TYR A 118 47.77 14.58 16.91
N GLN A 119 48.93 13.92 16.76
CA GLN A 119 49.01 12.62 16.10
C GLN A 119 48.31 11.55 16.93
N GLU A 120 48.59 11.47 18.22
CA GLU A 120 47.94 10.53 19.15
C GLU A 120 46.41 10.72 19.17
N GLU A 121 45.93 11.96 19.27
CA GLU A 121 44.49 12.26 19.22
C GLU A 121 43.85 11.85 17.89
N ARG A 122 44.58 12.01 16.78
CA ARG A 122 44.13 11.57 15.46
C ARG A 122 44.04 10.05 15.41
N GLU A 123 45.05 9.34 15.90
CA GLU A 123 45.05 7.87 15.93
C GLU A 123 43.95 7.32 16.82
N VAL A 124 43.73 7.91 17.99
CA VAL A 124 42.64 7.54 18.90
C VAL A 124 41.28 7.75 18.25
N ARG A 125 41.07 8.86 17.52
CA ARG A 125 39.83 9.09 16.76
C ARG A 125 39.61 8.01 15.70
N ILE A 126 40.63 7.73 14.89
CA ILE A 126 40.58 6.69 13.85
C ILE A 126 40.26 5.32 14.47
N TRP A 127 40.87 5.00 15.61
CA TRP A 127 40.65 3.73 16.30
C TRP A 127 39.22 3.60 16.85
N LYS A 128 38.68 4.67 17.45
CA LYS A 128 37.27 4.73 17.90
C LYS A 128 36.29 4.58 16.73
N GLU A 129 36.56 5.24 15.61
CA GLU A 129 35.76 5.11 14.39
C GLU A 129 35.81 3.68 13.85
N LYS A 130 36.98 3.05 13.84
CA LYS A 130 37.14 1.65 13.40
C LYS A 130 36.34 0.68 14.27
N ILE A 131 36.33 0.87 15.60
CA ILE A 131 35.52 0.04 16.50
C ILE A 131 34.03 0.24 16.25
N THR A 132 33.60 1.49 16.13
CA THR A 132 32.21 1.82 15.86
C THR A 132 31.76 1.23 14.52
N ALA A 133 32.61 1.31 13.49
CA ALA A 133 32.35 0.70 12.19
C ALA A 133 32.24 -0.84 12.27
N LEU A 134 33.11 -1.50 13.03
CA LEU A 134 33.04 -2.95 13.25
C LEU A 134 31.77 -3.37 14.00
N GLN A 135 31.35 -2.60 15.01
CA GLN A 135 30.10 -2.83 15.73
C GLN A 135 28.87 -2.64 14.83
N ALA A 136 28.88 -1.58 14.00
CA ALA A 136 27.83 -1.32 13.03
C ALA A 136 27.75 -2.44 11.99
N GLU A 137 28.88 -2.96 11.51
CA GLU A 137 28.94 -4.08 10.58
C GLU A 137 28.40 -5.37 11.21
N GLY A 138 28.78 -5.67 12.45
CA GLY A 138 28.23 -6.80 13.21
C GLY A 138 26.70 -6.72 13.32
N THR A 139 26.18 -5.55 13.68
CA THR A 139 24.74 -5.29 13.77
C THR A 139 24.06 -5.47 12.40
N ARG A 140 24.66 -4.94 11.33
CA ARG A 140 24.15 -5.08 9.95
C ARG A 140 24.06 -6.55 9.55
N ARG A 141 25.11 -7.34 9.78
CA ARG A 141 25.14 -8.78 9.47
C ARG A 141 24.07 -9.55 10.24
N THR A 142 23.84 -9.24 11.52
CA THR A 142 22.75 -9.89 12.28
C THR A 142 21.37 -9.52 11.75
N ARG A 143 21.17 -8.28 11.31
CA ARG A 143 19.94 -7.83 10.67
C ARG A 143 19.72 -8.53 9.32
N GLU A 144 20.74 -8.59 8.48
CA GLU A 144 20.69 -9.28 7.18
C GLU A 144 20.30 -10.76 7.36
N LYS A 145 20.86 -11.47 8.35
CA LYS A 145 20.46 -12.85 8.65
C LYS A 145 18.99 -12.97 9.05
N ARG A 146 18.49 -12.09 9.92
CA ARG A 146 17.07 -12.08 10.31
C ARG A 146 16.15 -11.77 9.13
N GLU A 147 16.55 -10.83 8.26
CA GLU A 147 15.80 -10.50 7.05
C GLU A 147 15.78 -11.67 6.06
N GLU A 148 16.90 -12.39 5.93
CA GLU A 148 16.98 -13.59 5.09
C GLU A 148 16.15 -14.74 5.65
N GLU A 149 16.20 -14.99 6.96
CA GLU A 149 15.35 -15.97 7.64
C GLU A 149 13.86 -15.63 7.47
N ALA A 150 13.47 -14.36 7.66
CA ALA A 150 12.10 -13.90 7.45
C ALA A 150 11.65 -14.05 5.99
N ARG A 151 12.54 -13.81 5.02
CA ARG A 151 12.26 -14.06 3.59
C ARG A 151 12.00 -15.53 3.32
N ARG A 152 12.86 -16.43 3.82
CA ARG A 152 12.68 -17.88 3.67
C ARG A 152 11.37 -18.35 4.29
N GLU A 153 11.02 -17.86 5.47
CA GLU A 153 9.76 -18.20 6.12
C GLU A 153 8.55 -17.71 5.31
N CYS A 154 8.59 -16.48 4.78
CA CYS A 154 7.56 -15.97 3.88
C CYS A 154 7.44 -16.81 2.59
N GLU A 155 8.56 -17.23 1.99
CA GLU A 155 8.56 -18.11 0.83
C GLU A 155 7.93 -19.48 1.14
N GLU A 156 8.24 -20.07 2.30
CA GLU A 156 7.62 -21.32 2.74
C GLU A 156 6.12 -21.18 2.98
N ARG A 157 5.66 -20.09 3.60
CA ARG A 157 4.23 -19.79 3.75
C ARG A 157 3.55 -19.68 2.39
N ASN A 158 4.16 -18.97 1.45
CA ASN A 158 3.63 -18.82 0.09
C ASN A 158 3.53 -20.18 -0.62
N LYS A 159 4.54 -21.05 -0.50
CA LYS A 159 4.49 -22.42 -1.05
C LYS A 159 3.32 -23.22 -0.47
N LYS A 160 3.11 -23.17 0.85
CA LYS A 160 1.98 -23.86 1.51
C LYS A 160 0.63 -23.36 0.98
N HIS A 161 0.44 -22.04 0.87
CA HIS A 161 -0.78 -21.46 0.31
C HIS A 161 -1.05 -21.91 -1.14
N LEU A 162 -0.01 -21.96 -1.97
CA LEU A 162 -0.13 -22.45 -3.35
C LEU A 162 -0.50 -23.93 -3.41
N GLU A 163 0.12 -24.76 -2.57
CA GLU A 163 -0.23 -26.19 -2.47
C GLU A 163 -1.67 -26.39 -2.01
N ASP A 164 -2.13 -25.65 -1.00
CA ASP A 164 -3.51 -25.76 -0.52
C ASP A 164 -4.52 -25.29 -1.58
N ALA A 165 -4.22 -24.19 -2.28
CA ALA A 165 -5.03 -23.74 -3.41
C ALA A 165 -5.10 -24.82 -4.51
N ARG A 166 -3.98 -25.47 -4.81
CA ARG A 166 -3.94 -26.60 -5.77
C ARG A 166 -4.77 -27.78 -5.30
N ARG A 167 -4.63 -28.23 -4.04
CA ARG A 167 -5.43 -29.33 -3.45
C ARG A 167 -6.93 -29.02 -3.51
N ASN A 168 -7.31 -27.78 -3.19
CA ASN A 168 -8.70 -27.35 -3.24
C ASN A 168 -9.23 -27.32 -4.67
N HIS A 169 -8.43 -26.85 -5.63
CA HIS A 169 -8.78 -26.90 -7.04
C HIS A 169 -8.98 -28.33 -7.54
N GLU A 170 -8.06 -29.25 -7.19
CA GLU A 170 -8.18 -30.67 -7.55
C GLU A 170 -9.49 -31.28 -7.00
N LYS A 171 -9.84 -31.00 -5.73
CA LYS A 171 -11.14 -31.41 -5.15
C LYS A 171 -12.32 -30.85 -5.92
N ALA A 172 -12.30 -29.56 -6.26
CA ALA A 172 -13.37 -28.92 -7.04
C ALA A 172 -13.53 -29.56 -8.42
N VAL A 173 -12.42 -29.84 -9.11
CA VAL A 173 -12.43 -30.55 -10.40
C VAL A 173 -13.01 -31.96 -10.27
N CYS A 174 -12.68 -32.70 -9.20
CA CYS A 174 -13.30 -34.00 -8.94
C CYS A 174 -14.82 -33.90 -8.77
N PHE A 175 -15.32 -32.91 -8.01
CA PHE A 175 -16.77 -32.69 -7.87
C PHE A 175 -17.44 -32.29 -9.19
N LEU A 176 -16.78 -31.45 -10.00
CA LEU A 176 -17.29 -31.07 -11.32
C LEU A 176 -17.37 -32.28 -12.24
N ARG A 177 -16.33 -33.13 -12.29
CA ARG A 177 -16.34 -34.37 -13.07
C ARG A 177 -17.46 -35.31 -12.63
N GLN A 178 -17.64 -35.51 -11.33
CA GLN A 178 -18.74 -36.33 -10.79
C GLN A 178 -20.11 -35.75 -11.16
N SER A 179 -20.28 -34.43 -11.08
CA SER A 179 -21.53 -33.75 -11.42
C SER A 179 -21.82 -33.85 -12.92
N MET A 180 -20.81 -33.65 -13.76
CA MET A 180 -20.92 -33.85 -15.21
C MET A 180 -21.28 -35.30 -15.56
N ALA A 181 -20.64 -36.29 -14.93
CA ALA A 181 -20.97 -37.69 -15.15
C ALA A 181 -22.43 -38.01 -14.79
N ARG A 182 -22.94 -37.47 -13.67
CA ARG A 182 -24.35 -37.61 -13.29
C ARG A 182 -25.30 -36.96 -14.31
N ILE A 183 -24.94 -35.79 -14.85
CA ILE A 183 -25.73 -35.12 -15.90
C ILE A 183 -25.74 -35.98 -17.16
N HIS A 184 -24.58 -36.47 -17.62
CA HIS A 184 -24.49 -37.33 -18.79
C HIS A 184 -25.29 -38.64 -18.62
N GLU A 185 -25.25 -39.26 -17.43
CA GLU A 185 -26.05 -40.46 -17.15
C GLU A 185 -27.56 -40.18 -17.20
N LYS A 186 -28.01 -39.05 -16.63
CA LYS A 186 -29.42 -38.64 -16.71
C LYS A 186 -29.84 -38.39 -18.16
N ASN A 187 -29.03 -37.65 -18.92
CA ASN A 187 -29.30 -37.37 -20.32
C ASN A 187 -29.36 -38.67 -21.13
N ALA A 188 -28.43 -39.62 -20.92
CA ALA A 188 -28.46 -40.92 -21.59
C ALA A 188 -29.74 -41.72 -21.26
N LYS A 189 -30.20 -41.72 -20.01
CA LYS A 189 -31.47 -42.35 -19.62
C LYS A 189 -32.68 -41.69 -20.28
N GLU A 190 -32.67 -40.37 -20.40
CA GLU A 190 -33.74 -39.62 -21.09
C GLU A 190 -33.73 -39.88 -22.61
N GLU A 191 -32.56 -39.97 -23.22
CA GLU A 191 -32.39 -40.35 -24.63
C GLU A 191 -32.92 -41.76 -24.89
N VAL A 192 -32.60 -42.75 -24.04
CA VAL A 192 -33.16 -44.11 -24.16
C VAL A 192 -34.68 -44.09 -24.01
N LYS A 193 -35.24 -43.38 -23.02
CA LYS A 193 -36.70 -43.24 -22.88
C LYS A 193 -37.34 -42.60 -24.12
N ALA A 194 -36.69 -41.61 -24.73
CA ALA A 194 -37.14 -40.99 -25.95
C ALA A 194 -37.11 -41.97 -27.13
N GLN A 195 -36.04 -42.75 -27.26
CA GLN A 195 -35.93 -43.82 -28.27
C GLN A 195 -37.01 -44.88 -28.10
N GLU A 196 -37.20 -45.42 -26.89
CA GLU A 196 -38.26 -46.38 -26.60
C GLU A 196 -39.65 -45.82 -26.91
N HIS A 197 -39.91 -44.56 -26.57
CA HIS A 197 -41.18 -43.93 -26.89
C HIS A 197 -41.38 -43.83 -28.41
N MET A 198 -40.34 -43.51 -29.18
CA MET A 198 -40.39 -43.53 -30.64
C MET A 198 -40.62 -44.93 -31.18
N GLU A 199 -39.97 -45.95 -30.64
CA GLU A 199 -40.16 -47.35 -31.03
C GLU A 199 -41.59 -47.83 -30.75
N ARG A 200 -42.14 -47.53 -29.56
CA ARG A 200 -43.55 -47.82 -29.22
C ARG A 200 -44.51 -47.15 -30.21
N ARG A 201 -44.23 -45.90 -30.62
CA ARG A 201 -45.03 -45.20 -31.64
C ARG A 201 -44.94 -45.90 -32.99
N ILE A 202 -43.75 -46.29 -33.42
CA ILE A 202 -43.54 -47.02 -34.68
C ILE A 202 -44.30 -48.35 -34.64
N GLN A 203 -44.17 -49.11 -33.55
CA GLN A 203 -44.86 -50.40 -33.39
C GLN A 203 -46.38 -50.24 -33.37
N ALA A 204 -46.90 -49.21 -32.69
CA ALA A 204 -48.33 -48.89 -32.71
C ALA A 204 -48.82 -48.60 -34.13
N VAL A 205 -48.07 -47.80 -34.90
CA VAL A 205 -48.40 -47.52 -36.31
C VAL A 205 -48.36 -48.79 -37.17
N LEU A 206 -47.35 -49.66 -36.99
CA LEU A 206 -47.27 -50.93 -37.70
C LEU A 206 -48.43 -51.87 -37.33
N SER A 207 -48.79 -51.97 -36.05
CA SER A 207 -49.93 -52.77 -35.58
C SER A 207 -51.26 -52.24 -36.13
N LEU A 208 -51.44 -50.93 -36.17
CA LEU A 208 -52.59 -50.28 -36.76
C LEU A 208 -52.67 -50.59 -38.25
N LYS A 209 -51.56 -50.48 -38.98
CA LYS A 209 -51.47 -50.87 -40.39
C LYS A 209 -51.91 -52.32 -40.61
N SER A 210 -51.40 -53.26 -39.81
CA SER A 210 -51.79 -54.68 -39.88
C SER A 210 -53.28 -54.89 -39.55
N SER A 211 -53.82 -54.17 -38.57
CA SER A 211 -55.25 -54.24 -38.23
C SER A 211 -56.13 -53.67 -39.36
N ILE A 212 -55.71 -52.59 -40.02
CA ILE A 212 -56.41 -51.98 -41.15
C ILE A 212 -56.39 -52.94 -42.34
N THR A 213 -55.26 -53.58 -42.64
CA THR A 213 -55.18 -54.58 -43.73
C THR A 213 -56.04 -55.81 -43.42
N SER A 214 -55.96 -56.34 -42.19
CA SER A 214 -56.81 -57.47 -41.77
C SER A 214 -58.30 -57.12 -41.79
N ASN A 215 -58.68 -55.92 -41.35
CA ASN A 215 -60.07 -55.45 -41.42
C ASN A 215 -60.53 -55.28 -42.88
N ARG A 216 -59.66 -54.79 -43.77
CA ARG A 216 -59.95 -54.71 -45.20
C ARG A 216 -60.21 -56.11 -45.80
N GLU A 217 -59.40 -57.10 -45.45
CA GLU A 217 -59.58 -58.49 -45.87
C GLU A 217 -60.87 -59.11 -45.29
N ARG A 218 -61.16 -58.86 -44.00
CA ARG A 218 -62.42 -59.28 -43.36
C ARG A 218 -63.65 -58.65 -44.02
N LEU A 219 -63.59 -57.36 -44.37
CA LEU A 219 -64.67 -56.70 -45.10
C LEU A 219 -64.83 -57.29 -46.50
N GLN A 220 -63.75 -57.57 -47.21
CA GLN A 220 -63.80 -58.22 -48.52
C GLN A 220 -64.42 -59.61 -48.42
N THR A 221 -64.03 -60.43 -47.45
CA THR A 221 -64.61 -61.76 -47.22
C THR A 221 -66.09 -61.68 -46.84
N LEU A 222 -66.48 -60.77 -45.95
CA LEU A 222 -67.89 -60.53 -45.62
C LEU A 222 -68.70 -60.05 -46.84
N GLN A 223 -68.13 -59.17 -47.66
CA GLN A 223 -68.78 -58.74 -48.91
C GLN A 223 -68.98 -59.92 -49.87
N ILE A 224 -67.99 -60.80 -50.02
CA ILE A 224 -68.10 -62.02 -50.84
C ILE A 224 -69.18 -62.94 -50.27
N LEU A 225 -69.19 -63.19 -48.95
CA LEU A 225 -70.18 -64.03 -48.29
C LEU A 225 -71.60 -63.45 -48.41
N ASN A 226 -71.78 -62.15 -48.22
CA ASN A 226 -73.08 -61.50 -48.38
C ASN A 226 -73.58 -61.56 -49.82
N LYS A 227 -72.68 -61.38 -50.80
CA LYS A 227 -73.02 -61.60 -52.22
C LYS A 227 -73.43 -63.06 -52.48
N ALA A 228 -72.70 -64.03 -51.93
CA ALA A 228 -73.03 -65.45 -52.05
C ALA A 228 -74.39 -65.78 -51.42
N LYS A 229 -74.65 -65.34 -50.19
CA LYS A 229 -75.94 -65.49 -49.50
C LYS A 229 -77.09 -64.80 -50.25
N ALA A 230 -76.85 -63.62 -50.81
CA ALA A 230 -77.86 -62.93 -51.62
C ALA A 230 -78.17 -63.69 -52.92
N LEU A 231 -77.17 -64.29 -53.57
CA LEU A 231 -77.39 -65.16 -54.72
C LEU A 231 -78.12 -66.45 -54.34
N GLU A 232 -77.79 -67.05 -53.21
CA GLU A 232 -78.48 -68.23 -52.67
C GLU A 232 -79.94 -67.91 -52.34
N ALA A 233 -80.21 -66.83 -51.61
CA ALA A 233 -81.57 -66.36 -51.32
C ALA A 233 -82.37 -66.06 -52.60
N LYS A 234 -81.73 -65.52 -53.64
CA LYS A 234 -82.37 -65.34 -54.96
C LYS A 234 -82.70 -66.69 -55.61
N LYS A 235 -81.81 -67.68 -55.53
CA LYS A 235 -82.07 -69.04 -56.04
C LYS A 235 -83.22 -69.70 -55.28
N GLU A 236 -83.28 -69.56 -53.96
CA GLU A 236 -84.39 -70.05 -53.14
C GLU A 236 -85.71 -69.33 -53.50
N GLU A 237 -85.69 -68.01 -53.67
CA GLU A 237 -86.87 -67.27 -54.12
C GLU A 237 -87.31 -67.72 -55.52
N MET A 238 -86.38 -67.98 -56.45
CA MET A 238 -86.70 -68.54 -57.77
C MET A 238 -87.29 -69.95 -57.68
N LYS A 239 -86.73 -70.84 -56.84
CA LYS A 239 -87.29 -72.18 -56.60
C LYS A 239 -88.70 -72.10 -55.99
N MET A 240 -88.93 -71.20 -55.04
CA MET A 240 -90.27 -70.97 -54.48
C MET A 240 -91.23 -70.41 -55.54
N ARG A 241 -90.78 -69.48 -56.41
CA ARG A 241 -91.58 -68.98 -57.54
C ARG A 241 -92.00 -70.11 -58.48
N GLU A 242 -91.07 -70.97 -58.86
CA GLU A 242 -91.33 -72.11 -59.74
C GLU A 242 -92.30 -73.12 -59.11
N ALA A 243 -92.15 -73.45 -57.82
CA ALA A 243 -93.07 -74.33 -57.12
C ALA A 243 -94.51 -73.78 -57.06
N ILE A 244 -94.67 -72.49 -56.72
CA ILE A 244 -95.99 -71.84 -56.66
C ILE A 244 -96.64 -71.76 -58.05
N LEU A 245 -95.84 -71.52 -59.10
CA LEU A 245 -96.35 -71.53 -60.49
C LEU A 245 -96.77 -72.93 -60.93
N ALA A 246 -96.02 -73.98 -60.56
CA ALA A 246 -96.38 -75.37 -60.85
C ALA A 246 -97.70 -75.81 -60.17
N GLU A 247 -98.01 -75.25 -58.99
CA GLU A 247 -99.29 -75.44 -58.29
C GLU A 247 -100.43 -74.55 -58.84
N GLY A 248 -100.16 -73.69 -59.83
CA GLY A 248 -101.15 -72.81 -60.48
C GLY A 248 -101.46 -71.50 -59.72
N GLY A 249 -100.64 -71.13 -58.74
CA GLY A 249 -100.83 -69.95 -57.89
C GLY A 249 -100.17 -68.66 -58.39
N ASN A 250 -100.58 -67.51 -57.83
CA ASN A 250 -99.95 -66.21 -58.10
C ASN A 250 -98.67 -66.04 -57.24
N ALA A 251 -97.51 -66.30 -57.85
CA ALA A 251 -96.20 -66.26 -57.19
C ALA A 251 -95.88 -64.95 -56.46
N ILE A 252 -96.34 -63.79 -56.96
CA ILE A 252 -96.03 -62.49 -56.36
C ILE A 252 -96.72 -62.33 -54.99
N ARG A 253 -97.99 -62.75 -54.90
CA ARG A 253 -98.79 -62.62 -53.68
C ARG A 253 -98.29 -63.55 -52.58
N GLU A 254 -97.98 -64.80 -52.92
CA GLU A 254 -97.54 -65.81 -51.95
C GLU A 254 -96.15 -65.51 -51.38
N ILE A 255 -95.19 -65.08 -52.22
CA ILE A 255 -93.85 -64.68 -51.73
C ILE A 255 -93.94 -63.49 -50.78
N PHE A 256 -94.84 -62.54 -51.05
CA PHE A 256 -95.07 -61.40 -50.18
C PHE A 256 -95.63 -61.83 -48.82
N LEU A 257 -96.62 -62.74 -48.79
CA LEU A 257 -97.17 -63.28 -47.54
C LEU A 257 -96.12 -64.06 -46.75
N HIS A 258 -95.31 -64.88 -47.41
CA HIS A 258 -94.23 -65.64 -46.78
C HIS A 258 -93.14 -64.72 -46.20
N LYS A 259 -92.70 -63.69 -46.93
CA LYS A 259 -91.77 -62.66 -46.41
C LYS A 259 -92.33 -61.99 -45.15
N ARG A 260 -93.62 -61.64 -45.15
CA ARG A 260 -94.30 -61.05 -43.99
C ARG A 260 -94.35 -62.01 -42.79
N GLN A 261 -94.60 -63.30 -43.01
CA GLN A 261 -94.56 -64.31 -41.94
C GLN A 261 -93.15 -64.45 -41.36
N GLN A 262 -92.11 -64.53 -42.19
CA GLN A 262 -90.71 -64.58 -41.73
C GLN A 262 -90.34 -63.34 -40.90
N GLU A 263 -90.78 -62.15 -41.30
CA GLU A 263 -90.59 -60.93 -40.50
C GLU A 263 -91.27 -61.01 -39.13
N HIS A 264 -92.49 -61.56 -39.07
CA HIS A 264 -93.19 -61.78 -37.81
C HIS A 264 -92.45 -62.77 -36.90
N GLU A 265 -91.92 -63.87 -37.44
CA GLU A 265 -91.13 -64.83 -36.68
C GLU A 265 -89.82 -64.22 -36.16
N LYS A 266 -89.08 -63.48 -36.99
CA LYS A 266 -87.88 -62.74 -36.56
C LYS A 266 -88.20 -61.77 -35.42
N LYS A 267 -89.36 -61.10 -35.44
CA LYS A 267 -89.81 -60.22 -34.35
C LYS A 267 -90.13 -61.00 -33.07
N LYS A 268 -90.77 -62.17 -33.16
CA LYS A 268 -91.02 -63.05 -32.02
C LYS A 268 -89.72 -63.55 -31.39
N GLU A 269 -88.76 -63.95 -32.20
CA GLU A 269 -87.43 -64.40 -31.75
C GLU A 269 -86.67 -63.28 -31.05
N ALA A 270 -86.56 -62.10 -31.69
CA ALA A 270 -85.91 -60.93 -31.09
C ALA A 270 -86.55 -60.53 -29.75
N PHE A 271 -87.88 -60.64 -29.64
CA PHE A 271 -88.58 -60.39 -28.38
C PHE A 271 -88.25 -61.44 -27.31
N ARG A 272 -88.17 -62.72 -27.66
CA ARG A 272 -87.75 -63.79 -26.74
C ARG A 272 -86.31 -63.58 -26.26
N GLU A 273 -85.41 -63.18 -27.14
CA GLU A 273 -84.02 -62.86 -26.77
C GLU A 273 -83.94 -61.65 -25.86
N LEU A 274 -84.73 -60.61 -26.14
CA LEU A 274 -84.85 -59.44 -25.26
C LEU A 274 -85.39 -59.83 -23.87
N GLN A 275 -86.34 -60.77 -23.81
CA GLN A 275 -86.79 -61.29 -22.52
C GLN A 275 -85.69 -62.07 -21.81
N LYS A 276 -84.91 -62.90 -22.53
CA LYS A 276 -83.77 -63.61 -21.95
C LYS A 276 -82.71 -62.64 -21.42
N SER A 277 -82.37 -61.60 -22.17
CA SER A 277 -81.39 -60.60 -21.73
C SER A 277 -81.88 -59.83 -20.50
N ARG A 278 -83.15 -59.40 -20.47
CA ARG A 278 -83.76 -58.78 -19.28
C ARG A 278 -83.78 -59.71 -18.06
N LYS A 279 -84.09 -60.99 -18.25
CA LYS A 279 -84.04 -61.99 -17.16
C LYS A 279 -82.62 -62.12 -16.60
N MET A 280 -81.62 -62.23 -17.47
CA MET A 280 -80.21 -62.28 -17.06
C MET A 280 -79.77 -60.98 -16.37
N GLU A 281 -80.20 -59.82 -16.87
CA GLU A 281 -79.95 -58.52 -16.26
C GLU A 281 -80.50 -58.45 -14.83
N ILE A 282 -81.77 -58.84 -14.62
CA ILE A 282 -82.39 -58.89 -13.30
C ILE A 282 -81.62 -59.82 -12.36
N VAL A 283 -81.27 -61.03 -12.82
CA VAL A 283 -80.46 -61.97 -12.01
C VAL A 283 -79.11 -61.35 -11.65
N SER A 284 -78.43 -60.71 -12.60
CA SER A 284 -77.14 -60.05 -12.35
C SER A 284 -77.27 -58.89 -11.34
N ARG A 285 -78.40 -58.18 -11.35
CA ARG A 285 -78.70 -57.10 -10.40
C ARG A 285 -78.97 -57.64 -9.00
N ILE A 286 -79.75 -58.72 -8.87
CA ILE A 286 -80.01 -59.39 -7.59
C ILE A 286 -78.71 -59.93 -6.98
N LEU A 287 -77.85 -60.57 -7.78
CA LEU A 287 -76.55 -61.05 -7.31
C LEU A 287 -75.67 -59.90 -6.81
N ARG A 288 -75.69 -58.76 -7.51
CA ARG A 288 -74.97 -57.55 -7.11
C ARG A 288 -75.52 -56.97 -5.80
N GLU A 289 -76.85 -56.87 -5.66
CA GLU A 289 -77.51 -56.40 -4.42
C GLU A 289 -77.22 -57.33 -3.24
N ARG A 290 -77.29 -58.66 -3.41
CA ARG A 290 -76.92 -59.62 -2.36
C ARG A 290 -75.46 -59.52 -1.95
N ALA A 291 -74.55 -59.31 -2.91
CA ALA A 291 -73.14 -59.08 -2.62
C ALA A 291 -72.92 -57.77 -1.84
N SER A 292 -73.70 -56.72 -2.11
CA SER A 292 -73.69 -55.48 -1.34
C SER A 292 -74.28 -55.66 0.07
N MET A 293 -75.33 -56.47 0.23
CA MET A 293 -75.96 -56.72 1.54
C MET A 293 -75.09 -57.56 2.49
N CYS A 294 -74.36 -58.54 1.95
CA CYS A 294 -73.38 -59.31 2.73
C CYS A 294 -72.21 -58.43 3.23
N LYS A 295 -71.91 -57.33 2.53
CA LYS A 295 -70.93 -56.32 2.98
C LYS A 295 -71.50 -55.38 4.05
N GLN A 296 -72.82 -55.23 4.18
CA GLN A 296 -73.49 -54.36 5.16
C GLN A 296 -73.82 -55.05 6.50
N SER A 297 -73.87 -56.39 6.57
CA SER A 297 -74.13 -57.14 7.81
C SER A 297 -72.90 -57.44 8.69
N LYS A 298 -71.70 -57.00 8.29
CA LYS A 298 -70.41 -57.27 8.99
C LYS A 298 -69.79 -56.07 9.73
N GLY A 299 -70.55 -55.01 10.01
CA GLY A 299 -70.06 -53.94 10.89
C GLY A 299 -71.18 -53.11 11.48
N GLN A 300 -71.45 -53.28 12.78
CA GLN A 300 -71.53 -52.21 13.79
C GLN A 300 -72.15 -52.72 15.12
N THR A 301 -71.34 -52.76 16.18
CA THR A 301 -71.77 -52.73 17.59
C THR A 301 -71.00 -51.63 18.33
N SER A 302 -71.69 -50.62 18.85
CA SER A 302 -71.56 -50.08 20.23
C SER A 302 -72.39 -48.78 20.41
N ALA A 303 -73.12 -48.76 21.54
CA ALA A 303 -73.83 -47.72 22.33
C ALA A 303 -73.62 -46.20 21.99
N LYS A 304 -74.56 -45.25 22.22
CA LYS A 304 -75.55 -45.07 23.31
C LYS A 304 -76.55 -43.92 23.00
N ALA A 305 -77.77 -44.00 23.57
CA ALA A 305 -78.68 -42.94 24.08
C ALA A 305 -79.29 -41.81 23.19
N ILE A 306 -80.47 -42.10 22.62
CA ILE A 306 -81.80 -41.42 22.70
C ILE A 306 -81.89 -39.89 22.98
N LYS A 307 -82.46 -39.11 22.05
CA LYS A 307 -83.82 -38.47 22.10
C LYS A 307 -84.17 -37.76 20.76
N ALA A 308 -85.44 -37.82 20.39
CA ALA A 308 -86.08 -37.47 19.11
C ALA A 308 -86.67 -36.02 19.12
N PRO A 309 -87.60 -35.59 18.23
CA PRO A 309 -87.95 -35.95 16.84
C PRO A 309 -88.19 -34.70 15.91
N VAL A 310 -88.69 -34.96 14.67
CA VAL A 310 -89.71 -34.18 13.89
C VAL A 310 -89.25 -33.51 12.57
N SER A 311 -89.77 -34.07 11.46
CA SER A 311 -90.43 -33.46 10.26
C SER A 311 -89.68 -32.39 9.43
N SER A 312 -89.79 -32.23 8.11
CA SER A 312 -90.34 -32.93 6.94
C SER A 312 -90.04 -32.02 5.74
N LYS A 313 -89.63 -32.59 4.60
CA LYS A 313 -89.84 -32.13 3.20
C LYS A 313 -89.89 -30.61 2.89
N LEU A 314 -88.97 -30.12 2.06
CA LEU A 314 -89.29 -29.72 0.66
C LEU A 314 -88.01 -29.50 -0.16
N VAL A 315 -88.18 -29.73 -1.46
CA VAL A 315 -87.25 -29.63 -2.60
C VAL A 315 -87.07 -28.18 -3.02
N PHE A 316 -85.88 -27.74 -3.46
CA PHE A 316 -85.69 -27.09 -4.78
C PHE A 316 -84.22 -26.88 -5.17
N PHE A 317 -83.95 -27.14 -6.45
CA PHE A 317 -82.74 -26.79 -7.19
C PHE A 317 -82.51 -25.28 -7.18
N HIS A 318 -81.30 -24.84 -6.86
CA HIS A 318 -80.66 -23.77 -7.63
C HIS A 318 -79.14 -23.95 -7.67
N GLN A 319 -78.64 -23.82 -8.88
CA GLN A 319 -77.26 -23.91 -9.31
C GLN A 319 -76.40 -22.83 -8.62
N SER A 320 -75.33 -23.24 -7.95
CA SER A 320 -74.16 -22.38 -7.71
C SER A 320 -72.92 -23.24 -7.50
N TRP A 321 -71.87 -22.90 -8.23
CA TRP A 321 -70.56 -23.53 -8.22
C TRP A 321 -69.88 -23.59 -6.85
N CYS A 322 -69.02 -24.62 -6.76
CA CYS A 322 -67.79 -24.77 -5.96
C CYS A 322 -67.83 -25.68 -4.72
N SER A 323 -67.22 -26.86 -4.91
CA SER A 323 -66.24 -27.55 -4.02
C SER A 323 -66.76 -27.95 -2.62
N PRO A 324 -66.02 -28.68 -1.75
CA PRO A 324 -64.62 -29.15 -1.82
C PRO A 324 -64.41 -30.62 -1.36
N SER A 325 -63.23 -31.18 -1.62
CA SER A 325 -62.39 -31.86 -0.62
C SER A 325 -61.35 -32.74 -1.33
N VAL A 326 -60.10 -32.32 -1.24
CA VAL A 326 -58.96 -33.22 -1.22
C VAL A 326 -58.34 -33.02 0.16
N CYS A 327 -58.51 -34.00 1.04
CA CYS A 327 -57.73 -34.11 2.25
C CYS A 327 -56.63 -35.16 2.05
N SER A 328 -55.43 -34.73 2.42
CA SER A 328 -54.16 -35.42 2.45
C SER A 328 -54.14 -36.64 3.38
N LEU A 329 -53.17 -37.53 3.16
CA LEU A 329 -52.74 -38.57 4.10
C LEU A 329 -51.27 -38.35 4.49
N ALA A 330 -51.03 -38.28 5.80
CA ALA A 330 -49.88 -38.61 6.67
C ALA A 330 -48.47 -38.78 6.05
N GLY A 331 -47.37 -38.25 6.62
CA GLY A 331 -46.91 -38.36 8.03
C GLY A 331 -46.07 -39.65 8.19
N GLU A 332 -44.87 -39.71 8.77
CA GLU A 332 -44.15 -38.82 9.69
C GLU A 332 -42.74 -39.40 10.01
N GLY A 333 -41.82 -38.55 10.53
CA GLY A 333 -40.60 -38.91 11.29
C GLY A 333 -39.26 -38.64 10.59
N THR A 334 -38.30 -37.82 11.07
CA THR A 334 -38.02 -37.34 12.44
C THR A 334 -37.06 -36.12 12.44
N ALA A 335 -37.42 -35.07 13.23
CA ALA A 335 -36.72 -34.00 14.02
C ALA A 335 -35.22 -33.60 13.82
N PRO A 336 -34.70 -32.47 14.42
CA PRO A 336 -35.25 -31.50 15.42
C PRO A 336 -35.09 -29.98 15.06
N GLN A 337 -35.99 -29.05 15.46
CA GLN A 337 -36.17 -28.27 16.72
C GLN A 337 -35.11 -27.17 17.05
N GLY A 338 -35.52 -25.89 17.12
CA GLY A 338 -34.71 -24.79 17.69
C GLY A 338 -35.26 -23.35 17.51
N LYS A 339 -36.03 -22.90 18.49
CA LYS A 339 -36.64 -21.59 18.85
C LYS A 339 -35.89 -20.28 18.48
N SER A 340 -36.67 -19.21 18.24
CA SER A 340 -36.28 -17.78 18.36
C SER A 340 -37.22 -17.04 19.33
N SER A 341 -36.66 -16.03 20.04
CA SER A 341 -37.31 -14.97 20.85
C SER A 341 -36.51 -13.68 20.57
N GLU A 342 -37.11 -12.58 20.10
CA GLU A 342 -37.62 -11.41 20.87
C GLU A 342 -36.47 -10.65 21.61
N SER A 343 -36.14 -9.36 21.38
CA SER A 343 -36.90 -8.09 21.46
C SER A 343 -36.16 -6.95 20.69
N ARG A 344 -36.77 -6.14 19.80
CA ARG A 344 -37.51 -4.83 19.99
C ARG A 344 -36.63 -3.62 20.49
N PRO A 345 -36.99 -2.33 20.25
CA PRO A 345 -37.41 -1.66 19.00
C PRO A 345 -37.05 -0.15 18.85
N GLN A 346 -37.29 0.34 17.63
CA GLN A 346 -37.92 1.61 17.21
C GLN A 346 -37.26 2.97 17.48
N ASP A 347 -37.17 3.69 16.35
CA ASP A 347 -36.77 5.06 16.15
C ASP A 347 -37.82 5.68 15.20
N VAL A 348 -38.59 6.66 15.66
CA VAL A 348 -39.31 7.66 14.85
C VAL A 348 -39.68 8.85 15.76
N LEU A 349 -39.36 10.09 15.34
CA LEU A 349 -40.28 11.23 15.17
C LEU A 349 -39.75 12.61 15.67
N TRP A 350 -39.40 13.43 14.67
CA TRP A 350 -39.51 14.89 14.47
C TRP A 350 -39.46 15.96 15.59
N GLU A 351 -38.72 17.02 15.20
CA GLU A 351 -39.05 18.46 15.19
C GLU A 351 -38.74 19.39 16.38
N SER A 352 -37.90 20.40 16.05
CA SER A 352 -38.08 21.85 16.19
C SER A 352 -38.55 22.46 17.52
N GLY A 353 -37.74 23.37 18.08
CA GLY A 353 -38.18 24.37 19.06
C GLY A 353 -37.06 25.05 19.86
N ASP A 354 -36.62 26.20 19.35
CA ASP A 354 -36.29 27.50 19.98
C ASP A 354 -35.50 27.71 21.30
N GLU A 355 -34.71 28.80 21.19
CA GLU A 355 -34.34 29.86 22.15
C GLU A 355 -33.28 29.68 23.25
N ASP A 356 -32.20 30.44 23.05
CA ASP A 356 -31.48 31.34 23.96
C ASP A 356 -31.39 30.99 25.46
N THR A 357 -30.14 30.87 25.94
CA THR A 357 -29.66 31.80 26.97
C THR A 357 -28.14 31.72 27.12
N GLU A 358 -27.54 32.90 27.13
CA GLU A 358 -26.20 33.13 27.66
C GLU A 358 -26.00 32.45 29.01
N ARG A 359 -24.83 31.85 29.19
CA ARG A 359 -24.05 32.04 30.41
C ARG A 359 -22.60 31.65 30.18
N ASP A 360 -21.76 32.69 30.22
CA ASP A 360 -20.33 32.61 30.48
C ASP A 360 -20.02 31.57 31.55
N LYS A 361 -19.19 30.60 31.20
CA LYS A 361 -18.38 29.83 32.14
C LYS A 361 -16.94 29.92 31.67
N THR A 362 -16.24 30.87 32.27
CA THR A 362 -14.81 31.02 32.22
C THR A 362 -14.12 29.72 32.68
N LEU A 363 -12.94 29.48 32.10
CA LEU A 363 -11.90 28.51 32.48
C LEU A 363 -12.00 27.13 31.81
N LEU A 364 -11.18 26.93 30.77
CA LEU A 364 -9.94 26.14 30.84
C LEU A 364 -9.03 26.57 29.68
N VAL A 365 -7.87 27.16 29.99
CA VAL A 365 -6.82 27.46 29.00
C VAL A 365 -6.21 26.13 28.54
N PRO A 366 -6.11 25.82 27.24
CA PRO A 366 -5.51 24.58 26.75
C PRO A 366 -4.02 24.48 27.13
N GLU A 367 -3.57 23.29 27.55
CA GLU A 367 -2.16 22.98 27.89
C GLU A 367 -1.19 23.06 26.69
N PHE A 368 -1.69 23.30 25.48
CA PHE A 368 -0.88 23.49 24.28
C PHE A 368 -1.20 24.83 23.61
N PRO A 369 -0.29 25.81 23.64
CA PRO A 369 -0.44 27.00 22.81
C PRO A 369 -0.11 26.62 21.37
N GLY A 370 -1.04 26.81 20.43
CA GLY A 370 -0.67 26.68 19.02
C GLY A 370 -1.74 26.31 18.00
N LEU A 371 -3.03 26.21 18.36
CA LEU A 371 -4.08 26.00 17.35
C LEU A 371 -5.12 27.12 17.24
N TRP A 372 -5.15 28.07 18.17
CA TRP A 372 -6.21 29.10 18.24
C TRP A 372 -5.69 30.54 18.31
N SER A 373 -4.39 30.77 18.10
CA SER A 373 -3.84 32.12 18.01
C SER A 373 -4.10 32.70 16.62
N ARG A 374 -5.31 33.22 16.38
CA ARG A 374 -5.60 34.07 15.22
C ARG A 374 -5.05 35.46 15.52
N GLU A 375 -3.77 35.68 15.21
CA GLU A 375 -3.08 36.95 14.94
C GLU A 375 -1.57 36.69 14.98
N TYR A 376 -1.00 36.27 13.85
CA TYR A 376 0.46 36.28 13.66
C TYR A 376 0.87 37.70 13.25
N ASP A 377 1.32 38.46 14.25
CA ASP A 377 1.93 39.77 14.07
C ASP A 377 3.32 39.60 13.43
N LEU A 378 3.44 40.00 12.16
CA LEU A 378 4.58 39.76 11.29
C LEU A 378 5.75 40.74 11.51
N HIS A 379 5.96 41.32 12.70
CA HIS A 379 7.10 42.23 12.91
C HIS A 379 7.69 42.16 14.33
N LYS A 380 8.47 41.12 14.63
CA LYS A 380 9.58 41.25 15.59
C LYS A 380 10.84 40.61 15.03
N VAL A 381 11.74 41.49 14.59
CA VAL A 381 13.12 41.21 14.20
C VAL A 381 13.92 40.76 15.44
N PRO A 382 14.52 39.55 15.45
CA PRO A 382 15.58 39.22 16.39
C PRO A 382 16.92 39.78 15.89
N LYS A 383 17.70 40.27 16.84
CA LYS A 383 19.00 40.93 16.65
C LYS A 383 20.04 40.02 15.98
N ALA A 384 20.79 40.64 15.06
CA ALA A 384 22.14 40.29 14.57
C ALA A 384 22.42 38.79 14.31
N GLU A 385 21.97 38.30 13.16
CA GLU A 385 22.45 37.06 12.55
C GLU A 385 23.81 37.29 11.86
N ASP A 386 24.71 36.31 11.99
CA ASP A 386 26.03 36.28 11.36
C ASP A 386 25.94 36.52 9.83
N PRO A 387 26.75 37.42 9.22
CA PRO A 387 26.67 37.75 7.79
C PRO A 387 26.72 36.53 6.87
N THR A 388 27.42 35.49 7.31
CA THR A 388 27.60 34.21 6.61
C THR A 388 26.31 33.40 6.51
N GLN A 389 25.47 33.40 7.55
CA GLN A 389 24.21 32.65 7.55
C GLN A 389 23.15 33.34 6.68
N VAL A 390 23.14 34.67 6.68
CA VAL A 390 22.28 35.49 5.80
C VAL A 390 22.64 35.26 4.33
N ALA A 391 23.94 35.21 4.00
CA ALA A 391 24.42 34.91 2.64
C ALA A 391 24.04 33.49 2.18
N ILE A 392 24.17 32.49 3.05
CA ILE A 392 23.76 31.10 2.75
C ILE A 392 22.24 31.00 2.52
N ARG A 393 21.44 31.72 3.32
CA ARG A 393 19.98 31.77 3.16
C ARG A 393 19.57 32.46 1.86
N ALA A 394 20.22 33.56 1.50
CA ALA A 394 20.01 34.27 0.25
C ALA A 394 20.39 33.43 -0.96
N MET A 395 21.55 32.75 -0.94
CA MET A 395 21.96 31.83 -2.01
C MET A 395 21.02 30.63 -2.16
N ARG A 396 20.55 30.03 -1.05
CA ARG A 396 19.56 28.94 -1.10
C ARG A 396 18.24 29.39 -1.69
N LYS A 397 17.78 30.59 -1.33
CA LYS A 397 16.56 31.18 -1.89
C LYS A 397 16.71 31.45 -3.39
N GLN A 398 17.84 32.01 -3.82
CA GLN A 398 18.11 32.28 -5.23
C GLN A 398 18.24 30.99 -6.06
N MET A 399 18.84 29.93 -5.50
CA MET A 399 18.88 28.61 -6.16
C MET A 399 17.51 27.95 -6.24
N ALA A 400 16.63 28.15 -5.25
CA ALA A 400 15.26 27.65 -5.29
C ALA A 400 14.39 28.40 -6.32
N GLU A 401 14.56 29.72 -6.41
CA GLU A 401 13.89 30.57 -7.41
C GLU A 401 14.36 30.23 -8.84
N ARG A 402 15.68 30.09 -9.07
CA ARG A 402 16.22 29.65 -10.37
C ARG A 402 15.71 28.27 -10.78
N LYS A 403 15.60 27.32 -9.84
CA LYS A 403 15.03 25.99 -10.13
C LYS A 403 13.54 26.04 -10.44
N MET A 404 12.78 26.92 -9.78
CA MET A 404 11.37 27.17 -10.13
C MET A 404 11.22 27.77 -11.53
N GLU A 405 12.11 28.69 -11.90
CA GLU A 405 12.12 29.37 -13.20
C GLU A 405 12.55 28.43 -14.34
N GLU A 406 13.53 27.56 -14.10
CA GLU A 406 13.95 26.46 -15.02
C GLU A 406 12.81 25.44 -15.23
N LEU A 407 12.05 25.11 -14.19
CA LEU A 407 10.90 24.22 -14.29
C LEU A 407 9.72 24.85 -15.05
N GLN A 408 9.58 26.17 -15.02
CA GLN A 408 8.56 26.90 -15.79
C GLN A 408 8.96 27.07 -17.26
N THR A 409 10.25 27.28 -17.55
CA THR A 409 10.77 27.46 -18.91
C THR A 409 10.93 26.14 -19.68
N GLY A 410 11.07 25.00 -18.99
CA GLY A 410 11.05 23.67 -19.62
C GLY A 410 9.67 23.18 -20.09
N ILE A 411 8.59 23.87 -19.72
CA ILE A 411 7.21 23.53 -20.09
C ILE A 411 6.77 24.41 -21.28
N LEU A 412 7.37 24.17 -22.45
CA LEU A 412 6.80 24.62 -23.71
C LEU A 412 7.00 23.58 -24.81
N HIS A 413 6.23 22.50 -24.72
CA HIS A 413 5.76 21.81 -25.92
C HIS A 413 4.24 21.71 -25.85
N LYS A 414 3.58 22.63 -26.55
CA LYS A 414 2.13 22.70 -26.69
C LYS A 414 1.61 21.45 -27.42
N GLN A 415 0.56 20.83 -26.88
CA GLN A 415 -0.52 20.29 -27.69
C GLN A 415 -1.86 20.80 -27.15
N THR A 416 -2.62 21.41 -28.05
CA THR A 416 -3.88 22.11 -27.82
C THR A 416 -5.05 21.13 -27.76
N GLY A 417 -5.94 21.31 -26.78
CA GLY A 417 -7.31 20.79 -26.76
C GLY A 417 -8.15 21.62 -25.77
N PRO A 418 -9.38 22.04 -26.11
CA PRO A 418 -10.08 23.11 -25.39
C PRO A 418 -10.81 22.58 -24.16
N ALA A 419 -10.94 23.47 -23.16
CA ALA A 419 -11.74 23.36 -21.94
C ALA A 419 -11.00 22.94 -20.65
N HIS A 420 -10.98 23.90 -19.73
CA HIS A 420 -10.52 23.90 -18.35
C HIS A 420 -9.02 23.80 -18.07
N GLU A 421 -8.42 24.97 -17.83
CA GLU A 421 -7.27 25.14 -16.94
C GLU A 421 -7.65 24.65 -15.52
N GLN A 422 -7.54 23.35 -15.28
CA GLN A 422 -7.43 22.87 -13.91
C GLN A 422 -5.98 23.04 -13.49
N LYS A 423 -5.74 23.96 -12.54
CA LYS A 423 -4.60 23.92 -11.62
C LYS A 423 -4.62 22.55 -10.91
N GLY A 424 -4.08 21.53 -11.55
CA GLY A 424 -4.04 20.17 -11.03
C GLY A 424 -3.16 20.15 -9.78
N CYS A 425 -3.77 19.88 -8.63
CA CYS A 425 -3.01 19.54 -7.44
C CYS A 425 -2.12 18.32 -7.75
N ALA A 426 -0.84 18.40 -7.39
CA ALA A 426 0.13 17.33 -7.61
C ALA A 426 -0.20 16.02 -6.86
N PHE A 427 -1.03 16.11 -5.80
CA PHE A 427 -1.47 14.98 -4.99
C PHE A 427 -2.99 15.04 -4.73
N HIS A 428 -3.64 13.88 -4.76
CA HIS A 428 -5.02 13.69 -4.31
C HIS A 428 -5.06 12.84 -3.04
N SER A 429 -5.72 13.33 -1.99
CA SER A 429 -5.95 12.58 -0.75
C SER A 429 -7.37 12.03 -0.65
N LYS A 430 -7.52 10.85 -0.04
CA LYS A 430 -8.81 10.35 0.46
C LYS A 430 -8.68 10.01 1.96
N PRO A 431 -9.45 10.66 2.85
CA PRO A 431 -10.33 11.82 2.61
C PRO A 431 -9.55 13.11 2.30
N SER A 432 -10.19 14.06 1.62
CA SER A 432 -9.60 15.37 1.27
C SER A 432 -9.44 16.30 2.48
N CYS A 433 -10.30 16.17 3.48
CA CYS A 433 -10.25 16.90 4.74
C CYS A 433 -10.51 15.94 5.91
N ILE A 434 -9.81 16.13 7.02
CA ILE A 434 -9.96 15.33 8.24
C ILE A 434 -10.43 16.25 9.34
N HIS A 435 -11.66 16.02 9.78
CA HIS A 435 -12.21 16.64 10.97
C HIS A 435 -11.90 15.76 12.18
N PHE A 436 -11.38 16.39 13.23
CA PHE A 436 -11.22 15.78 14.53
C PHE A 436 -12.38 16.28 15.40
N LYS A 437 -13.42 15.45 15.58
CA LYS A 437 -14.59 15.75 16.41
C LYS A 437 -14.89 14.53 17.28
N ASP A 438 -15.34 14.75 18.52
CA ASP A 438 -15.80 13.73 19.46
C ASP A 438 -14.70 12.74 19.94
N PHE A 439 -13.64 13.26 20.57
CA PHE A 439 -12.61 12.44 21.21
C PHE A 439 -12.87 12.28 22.70
N ASP A 440 -12.86 11.03 23.18
CA ASP A 440 -12.90 10.74 24.61
C ASP A 440 -11.51 10.90 25.23
N VAL A 441 -11.45 11.60 26.37
CA VAL A 441 -10.19 11.87 27.07
C VAL A 441 -9.60 10.55 27.58
N GLY A 442 -8.35 10.26 27.18
CA GLY A 442 -7.61 9.06 27.56
C GLY A 442 -7.66 7.91 26.53
N HIS A 443 -8.26 8.11 25.35
CA HIS A 443 -8.29 7.11 24.28
C HIS A 443 -7.42 7.52 23.08
N VAL A 444 -6.71 6.54 22.48
CA VAL A 444 -5.84 6.75 21.32
C VAL A 444 -6.55 6.27 20.06
N TYR A 445 -6.76 7.19 19.10
CA TYR A 445 -7.43 6.90 17.83
C TYR A 445 -6.43 7.02 16.68
N LYS A 446 -6.51 6.11 15.70
CA LYS A 446 -5.63 6.07 14.52
C LYS A 446 -6.45 6.22 13.25
N LYS A 447 -6.06 7.14 12.37
CA LYS A 447 -6.70 7.35 11.05
C LYS A 447 -5.65 7.25 9.94
N LYS A 448 -5.91 6.36 8.98
CA LYS A 448 -5.04 6.16 7.81
C LYS A 448 -5.54 6.99 6.64
N ILE A 449 -4.63 7.68 5.95
CA ILE A 449 -4.91 8.53 4.80
C ILE A 449 -4.13 7.97 3.61
N ILE A 450 -4.76 7.96 2.43
CA ILE A 450 -4.09 7.55 1.20
C ILE A 450 -3.86 8.81 0.36
N LEU A 451 -2.60 9.08 0.02
CA LEU A 451 -2.18 10.17 -0.85
C LEU A 451 -1.71 9.59 -2.19
N THR A 452 -2.38 9.96 -3.28
CA THR A 452 -2.05 9.50 -4.64
C THR A 452 -1.37 10.63 -5.41
N ASN A 453 -0.15 10.40 -5.88
CA ASN A 453 0.60 11.33 -6.75
C ASN A 453 0.04 11.27 -8.17
N THR A 454 -0.35 12.41 -8.73
CA THR A 454 -0.87 12.52 -10.10
C THR A 454 0.05 13.25 -11.06
N SER A 455 1.03 14.01 -10.58
CA SER A 455 1.94 14.77 -11.44
C SER A 455 3.24 14.05 -11.78
N TYR A 456 3.59 12.96 -11.07
CA TYR A 456 4.81 12.14 -11.23
C TYR A 456 6.16 12.90 -11.15
N SER A 457 6.12 14.21 -10.94
CA SER A 457 7.27 15.12 -10.95
C SER A 457 7.82 15.44 -9.56
N VAL A 458 7.05 15.19 -8.50
CA VAL A 458 7.42 15.48 -7.11
C VAL A 458 7.22 14.23 -6.26
N ASN A 459 8.32 13.69 -5.70
CA ASN A 459 8.31 12.42 -4.95
C ASN A 459 8.52 12.61 -3.43
N TYR A 460 8.28 13.80 -2.89
CA TYR A 460 8.40 14.05 -1.46
C TYR A 460 7.22 14.88 -0.95
N CYS A 461 6.76 14.56 0.26
CA CYS A 461 5.74 15.31 0.98
C CYS A 461 6.37 15.93 2.23
N ARG A 462 6.06 17.20 2.51
CA ARG A 462 6.52 17.88 3.72
C ARG A 462 5.32 18.34 4.54
N LEU A 463 5.35 18.04 5.83
CA LEU A 463 4.38 18.56 6.79
C LEU A 463 4.68 20.05 7.05
N VAL A 464 3.67 20.91 6.86
CA VAL A 464 3.77 22.37 7.07
C VAL A 464 2.75 22.77 8.14
N GLY A 465 3.16 23.63 9.09
CA GLY A 465 2.27 24.13 10.14
C GLY A 465 2.01 23.15 11.30
N ILE A 466 2.85 22.12 11.46
CA ILE A 466 2.72 21.14 12.54
C ILE A 466 3.80 21.41 13.61
N SER A 467 3.39 21.46 14.89
CA SER A 467 4.30 21.59 16.02
C SER A 467 5.24 20.39 16.12
N GLU A 468 6.44 20.58 16.68
CA GLU A 468 7.45 19.50 16.75
C GLU A 468 6.95 18.27 17.51
N TRP A 469 6.17 18.48 18.58
CA TRP A 469 5.53 17.44 19.37
C TRP A 469 4.54 16.57 18.59
N LEU A 470 3.88 17.12 17.56
CA LEU A 470 2.87 16.40 16.78
C LEU A 470 3.48 15.66 15.57
N LYS A 471 4.72 16.00 15.17
CA LYS A 471 5.41 15.31 14.07
C LYS A 471 5.66 13.84 14.39
N ASP A 472 5.93 13.51 15.64
CA ASP A 472 6.23 12.15 16.07
C ASP A 472 5.01 11.20 16.00
N PHE A 473 3.80 11.77 15.90
CA PHE A 473 2.55 11.02 15.79
C PHE A 473 2.09 10.80 14.34
N ILE A 474 2.79 11.37 13.35
CA ILE A 474 2.43 11.28 11.93
C ILE A 474 3.46 10.42 11.20
N SER A 475 3.03 9.24 10.75
CA SER A 475 3.80 8.38 9.82
C SER A 475 3.27 8.56 8.40
N VAL A 476 4.12 9.01 7.46
CA VAL A 476 3.80 9.21 6.03
C VAL A 476 4.14 7.97 5.22
#